data_AF-A0A1G4VHM2-F1
#
_entry.id   AF-A0A1G4VHM2-F1
#
_cell.length_a   1.000
_cell.length_b   1.000
_cell.length_c   1.000
_cell.angle_alpha   90.00
_cell.angle_beta   90.00
_cell.angle_gamma   90.00
#
_symmetry.space_group_name_H-M   'P 1'
#
loop_
_entity.id
_entity.type
_entity.pdbx_description
1 polymer ?
#
loop_
_entity_poly.entity_id
_entity_poly.type
_entity_poly.pdbx_seq_one_letter_code
_entity_poly.pdbx_strand_id
1 'polypeptide(L)'
;MKKIILLITLALCTSIGYSQKKKSTSKAGTVLTKTDNLSAEIVKNEFHLYVDEGGKKEVLFTRPIDSKRKLSECKITGFKAKETPLYYISWTEKGTTKTDLKAEDATSVVSEIWEVPTKTQVIANTQTTTHIVEKVFLDKLKNASETQERNRREGSEFKLLPNGDILLKNKSQESKQTYDPVTKKYIAAGAPAKKKKK
;
A
#
# COMPACT_ATOMS: atom_id res chain seq x y z
N MET A 1 -41.88 44.32 -41.85
CA MET A 1 -41.34 42.95 -41.95
C MET A 1 -39.82 42.94 -42.15
N LYS A 2 -39.05 43.47 -41.18
CA LYS A 2 -37.57 43.38 -41.17
C LYS A 2 -36.99 42.91 -39.83
N LYS A 3 -37.85 42.68 -38.82
CA LYS A 3 -37.47 42.20 -37.49
C LYS A 3 -37.76 40.71 -37.25
N ILE A 4 -38.49 40.07 -38.17
CA ILE A 4 -38.82 38.63 -38.07
C ILE A 4 -37.70 37.75 -38.65
N ILE A 5 -36.90 38.28 -39.58
CA ILE A 5 -35.82 37.51 -40.22
C ILE A 5 -34.66 37.24 -39.25
N LEU A 6 -34.39 38.15 -38.29
CA LEU A 6 -33.29 37.97 -37.33
C LEU A 6 -33.60 36.92 -36.25
N LEU A 7 -34.87 36.63 -35.98
CA LEU A 7 -35.26 35.69 -34.92
C LEU A 7 -35.17 34.22 -35.40
N ILE A 8 -35.25 33.98 -36.70
CA ILE A 8 -35.23 32.63 -37.27
C ILE A 8 -33.78 32.14 -37.47
N THR A 9 -32.81 33.04 -37.71
CA THR A 9 -31.40 32.65 -37.88
C THR A 9 -30.68 32.33 -36.56
N LEU A 10 -31.18 32.81 -35.42
CA LEU A 10 -30.56 32.53 -34.11
C LEU A 10 -31.03 31.21 -33.48
N ALA A 11 -32.10 30.61 -33.99
CA ALA A 11 -32.66 29.35 -33.48
C ALA A 11 -31.93 28.09 -34.02
N LEU A 12 -31.03 28.22 -35.00
CA LEU A 12 -30.37 27.09 -35.68
C LEU A 12 -28.95 26.76 -35.17
N CYS A 13 -28.43 27.48 -34.16
CA CYS A 13 -27.04 27.32 -33.69
C CYS A 13 -26.88 26.63 -32.32
N THR A 14 -27.92 26.00 -31.74
CA THR A 14 -27.83 25.42 -30.39
C THR A 14 -28.10 23.92 -30.33
N SER A 15 -27.46 23.16 -31.22
CA SER A 15 -27.25 21.72 -31.00
C SER A 15 -25.77 21.35 -31.10
N ILE A 16 -24.93 22.06 -30.35
CA ILE A 16 -23.62 21.51 -29.97
C ILE A 16 -23.95 20.48 -28.88
N GLY A 17 -24.28 19.26 -29.31
CA GLY A 17 -24.34 18.11 -28.43
C GLY A 17 -23.00 17.99 -27.74
N TYR A 18 -22.93 18.39 -26.48
CA TYR A 18 -21.86 17.98 -25.58
C TYR A 18 -21.91 16.46 -25.52
N SER A 19 -21.16 15.80 -26.40
CA SER A 19 -20.74 14.42 -26.21
C SER A 19 -19.84 14.43 -24.98
N GLN A 20 -20.46 14.38 -23.80
CA GLN A 20 -19.78 13.91 -22.62
C GLN A 20 -19.37 12.49 -22.97
N LYS A 21 -18.11 12.31 -23.42
CA LYS A 21 -17.44 11.02 -23.43
C LYS A 21 -17.82 10.39 -22.10
N LYS A 22 -18.63 9.32 -22.12
CA LYS A 22 -18.85 8.50 -20.93
C LYS A 22 -17.47 8.27 -20.36
N LYS A 23 -17.20 8.83 -19.18
CA LYS A 23 -15.99 8.50 -18.42
C LYS A 23 -15.94 6.99 -18.47
N SER A 24 -14.87 6.44 -19.04
CA SER A 24 -14.67 5.01 -19.06
C SER A 24 -14.93 4.53 -17.64
N THR A 25 -16.00 3.77 -17.43
CA THR A 25 -16.19 3.05 -16.18
C THR A 25 -14.98 2.15 -16.12
N SER A 26 -13.99 2.54 -15.32
CA SER A 26 -12.83 1.71 -15.08
C SER A 26 -13.38 0.36 -14.63
N LYS A 27 -12.90 -0.72 -15.24
CA LYS A 27 -13.22 -2.07 -14.77
C LYS A 27 -13.08 -2.05 -13.24
N ALA A 28 -14.17 -2.38 -12.55
CA ALA A 28 -14.20 -2.33 -11.10
C ALA A 28 -13.04 -3.16 -10.55
N GLY A 29 -12.24 -2.57 -9.66
CA GLY A 29 -11.17 -3.28 -8.96
C GLY A 29 -11.73 -4.43 -8.14
N THR A 30 -10.90 -5.43 -7.87
CA THR A 30 -11.28 -6.48 -6.91
C THR A 30 -11.14 -5.93 -5.51
N VAL A 31 -12.23 -5.86 -4.76
CA VAL A 31 -12.22 -5.40 -3.36
C VAL A 31 -11.57 -6.46 -2.48
N LEU A 32 -10.55 -6.05 -1.72
CA LEU A 32 -9.84 -6.92 -0.78
C LEU A 32 -10.45 -6.85 0.62
N THR A 33 -10.70 -5.63 1.10
CA THR A 33 -11.30 -5.38 2.42
C THR A 33 -11.86 -3.97 2.48
N LYS A 34 -12.78 -3.75 3.43
CA LYS A 34 -13.37 -2.44 3.74
C LYS A 34 -13.42 -2.26 5.25
N THR A 35 -13.10 -1.06 5.71
CA THR A 35 -13.20 -0.64 7.11
C THR A 35 -13.62 0.82 7.11
N ASP A 36 -14.67 1.15 7.87
CA ASP A 36 -15.25 2.51 7.89
C ASP A 36 -15.58 3.01 6.48
N ASN A 37 -15.05 4.17 6.10
CA ASN A 37 -15.16 4.72 4.75
C ASN A 37 -13.96 4.38 3.85
N LEU A 38 -13.10 3.44 4.25
CA LEU A 38 -11.94 3.00 3.46
C LEU A 38 -12.22 1.68 2.74
N SER A 39 -11.71 1.57 1.51
CA SER A 39 -11.72 0.32 0.75
C SER A 39 -10.36 0.06 0.11
N ALA A 40 -9.77 -1.10 0.38
CA ALA A 40 -8.59 -1.59 -0.29
C ALA A 40 -9.00 -2.44 -1.50
N GLU A 41 -8.44 -2.15 -2.67
CA GLU A 41 -8.77 -2.83 -3.91
C GLU A 41 -7.53 -3.09 -4.75
N ILE A 42 -7.60 -4.14 -5.57
CA ILE A 42 -6.63 -4.39 -6.63
C ILE A 42 -7.22 -3.89 -7.94
N VAL A 43 -6.53 -2.96 -8.58
CA VAL A 43 -6.85 -2.48 -9.92
C VAL A 43 -5.67 -2.85 -10.82
N LYS A 44 -5.85 -3.86 -11.68
CA LYS A 44 -4.76 -4.46 -12.47
C LYS A 44 -3.66 -5.02 -11.55
N ASN A 45 -2.46 -4.43 -11.58
CA ASN A 45 -1.30 -4.81 -10.76
C ASN A 45 -0.96 -3.71 -9.76
N GLU A 46 -1.93 -2.90 -9.35
CA GLU A 46 -1.73 -1.87 -8.36
C GLU A 46 -2.68 -2.12 -7.19
N PHE A 47 -2.14 -1.97 -5.98
CA PHE A 47 -2.93 -1.84 -4.77
C PHE A 47 -3.41 -0.40 -4.67
N HIS A 48 -4.72 -0.22 -4.49
CA HIS A 48 -5.34 1.08 -4.31
C HIS A 48 -6.04 1.09 -2.96
N LEU A 49 -5.75 2.10 -2.15
CA LEU A 49 -6.60 2.43 -1.02
C LEU A 49 -7.47 3.63 -1.41
N TYR A 50 -8.77 3.47 -1.23
CA TYR A 50 -9.75 4.53 -1.47
C TYR A 50 -10.42 4.97 -0.18
N VAL A 51 -10.84 6.24 -0.17
CA VAL A 51 -11.71 6.84 0.83
C VAL A 51 -13.04 7.21 0.17
N ASP A 52 -14.15 6.89 0.82
CA ASP A 52 -15.49 7.30 0.43
C ASP A 52 -15.88 8.57 1.21
N GLU A 53 -16.03 9.66 0.49
CA GLU A 53 -16.54 10.93 1.01
C GLU A 53 -17.90 11.23 0.38
N GLY A 54 -18.97 10.86 1.09
CA GLY A 54 -20.34 11.18 0.68
C GLY A 54 -20.77 10.52 -0.62
N GLY A 55 -20.36 9.27 -0.86
CA GLY A 55 -20.66 8.49 -2.06
C GLY A 55 -19.68 8.75 -3.22
N LYS A 56 -18.66 9.59 -3.02
CA LYS A 56 -17.57 9.79 -3.97
C LYS A 56 -16.33 9.08 -3.46
N LYS A 57 -15.90 8.10 -4.25
CA LYS A 57 -14.70 7.32 -4.00
C LYS A 57 -13.47 8.04 -4.52
N GLU A 58 -12.58 8.44 -3.62
CA GLU A 58 -11.32 9.10 -3.92
C GLU A 58 -10.13 8.18 -3.60
N VAL A 59 -9.08 8.22 -4.41
CA VAL A 59 -7.85 7.46 -4.13
C VAL A 59 -7.09 8.13 -2.99
N LEU A 60 -6.82 7.41 -1.90
CA LEU A 60 -5.90 7.85 -0.86
C LEU A 60 -4.45 7.66 -1.30
N PHE A 61 -4.09 6.45 -1.74
CA PHE A 61 -2.78 6.14 -2.31
C PHE A 61 -2.83 4.90 -3.20
N THR A 62 -1.76 4.72 -3.99
CA THR A 62 -1.52 3.52 -4.78
C THR A 62 -0.13 2.94 -4.52
N ARG A 63 0.00 1.62 -4.67
CA ARG A 63 1.28 0.91 -4.64
C ARG A 63 1.35 -0.07 -5.81
N PRO A 64 2.46 -0.09 -6.56
CA PRO A 64 2.66 -1.12 -7.57
C PRO A 64 2.81 -2.48 -6.89
N ILE A 65 2.21 -3.50 -7.49
CA ILE A 65 2.38 -4.91 -7.14
C ILE A 65 3.17 -5.55 -8.28
N ASP A 66 4.27 -6.24 -7.95
CA ASP A 66 5.00 -7.03 -8.93
C ASP A 66 4.04 -8.07 -9.56
N SER A 67 4.04 -8.16 -10.89
CA SER A 67 3.18 -9.10 -11.63
C SER A 67 3.42 -10.57 -11.28
N LYS A 68 4.60 -10.88 -10.71
CA LYS A 68 4.98 -12.22 -10.24
C LYS A 68 4.53 -12.49 -8.80
N ARG A 69 3.98 -11.49 -8.12
CA ARG A 69 3.53 -11.58 -6.73
C ARG A 69 2.01 -11.56 -6.68
N LYS A 70 1.47 -12.32 -5.73
CA LYS A 70 0.05 -12.35 -5.38
C LYS A 70 -0.14 -11.66 -4.05
N LEU A 71 -1.06 -10.71 -4.02
CA LEU A 71 -1.47 -10.03 -2.79
C LEU A 71 -2.51 -10.89 -2.05
N SER A 72 -2.36 -10.97 -0.73
CA SER A 72 -3.23 -11.70 0.18
C SER A 72 -3.29 -11.01 1.54
N GLU A 73 -4.20 -11.44 2.41
CA GLU A 73 -4.23 -11.06 3.84
C GLU A 73 -4.28 -9.54 4.09
N CYS A 74 -4.99 -8.79 3.24
CA CYS A 74 -5.14 -7.35 3.41
C CYS A 74 -6.00 -7.00 4.63
N LYS A 75 -5.53 -6.06 5.46
CA LYS A 75 -6.21 -5.57 6.66
C LYS A 75 -6.14 -4.05 6.73
N ILE A 76 -7.22 -3.44 7.21
CA ILE A 76 -7.30 -2.02 7.55
C ILE A 76 -7.81 -1.96 8.99
N THR A 77 -7.03 -1.36 9.88
CA THR A 77 -7.35 -1.22 11.31
C THR A 77 -7.28 0.25 11.70
N GLY A 78 -8.41 0.84 12.06
CA GLY A 78 -8.45 2.18 12.67
C GLY A 78 -7.94 2.13 14.12
N PHE A 79 -7.17 3.13 14.52
CA PHE A 79 -6.67 3.26 15.90
C PHE A 79 -6.42 4.73 16.25
N LYS A 80 -6.15 5.00 17.53
CA LYS A 80 -5.73 6.32 18.00
C LYS A 80 -4.31 6.26 18.55
N ALA A 81 -3.49 7.22 18.17
CA ALA A 81 -2.19 7.46 18.79
C ALA A 81 -2.18 8.88 19.36
N LYS A 82 -2.12 9.00 20.69
CA LYS A 82 -2.20 10.30 21.40
C LYS A 82 -3.37 11.16 20.89
N GLU A 83 -4.58 10.60 20.92
CA GLU A 83 -5.83 11.18 20.39
C GLU A 83 -5.89 11.47 18.88
N THR A 84 -4.81 11.26 18.13
CA THR A 84 -4.84 11.41 16.68
C THR A 84 -5.39 10.13 16.03
N PRO A 85 -6.49 10.21 15.27
CA PRO A 85 -7.04 9.05 14.55
C PRO A 85 -6.13 8.69 13.36
N LEU A 86 -5.71 7.44 13.30
CA LEU A 86 -4.83 6.90 12.28
C LEU A 86 -5.37 5.55 11.79
N TYR A 87 -4.92 5.13 10.62
CA TYR A 87 -5.25 3.82 10.06
C TYR A 87 -3.98 3.03 9.80
N TYR A 88 -3.95 1.80 10.28
CA TYR A 88 -2.94 0.82 9.96
C TYR A 88 -3.43 -0.06 8.81
N ILE A 89 -2.70 -0.05 7.71
CA ILE A 89 -2.98 -0.83 6.51
C ILE A 89 -1.84 -1.82 6.31
N SER A 90 -2.19 -3.10 6.17
CA SER A 90 -1.22 -4.16 5.91
C SER A 90 -1.68 -5.09 4.82
N TRP A 91 -0.76 -5.63 4.04
CA TRP A 91 -1.02 -6.71 3.09
C TRP A 91 0.20 -7.59 2.92
N THR A 92 -0.03 -8.82 2.46
CA THR A 92 1.02 -9.81 2.22
C THR A 92 1.17 -10.05 0.72
N GLU A 93 2.39 -9.91 0.20
CA GLU A 93 2.76 -10.25 -1.17
C GLU A 93 3.57 -11.55 -1.19
N LYS A 94 3.06 -12.57 -1.88
CA LYS A 94 3.74 -13.86 -2.03
C LYS A 94 4.17 -14.07 -3.47
N GLY A 95 5.40 -14.49 -3.69
CA GLY A 95 5.93 -14.78 -5.02
C GLY A 95 6.86 -15.97 -5.00
N THR A 96 6.84 -16.75 -6.07
CA THR A 96 7.71 -17.91 -6.26
C THR A 96 8.55 -17.68 -7.52
N THR A 97 9.86 -17.85 -7.39
CA THR A 97 10.78 -17.87 -8.54
C THR A 97 11.46 -19.24 -8.57
N LYS A 98 11.36 -19.93 -9.71
CA LYS A 98 11.94 -21.27 -9.87
C LYS A 98 12.80 -21.33 -11.12
N THR A 99 13.97 -21.95 -10.97
CA THR A 99 14.89 -22.38 -12.04
C THR A 99 15.21 -23.86 -11.82
N ASP A 100 15.96 -24.47 -12.73
CA ASP A 100 16.37 -25.88 -12.63
C ASP A 100 17.27 -26.15 -11.41
N LEU A 101 17.95 -25.13 -10.90
CA LEU A 101 18.90 -25.25 -9.79
C LEU A 101 18.40 -24.62 -8.50
N LYS A 102 17.33 -23.81 -8.55
CA LYS A 102 16.97 -22.98 -7.41
C LYS A 102 15.48 -22.66 -7.39
N ALA A 103 14.86 -22.79 -6.22
CA ALA A 103 13.54 -22.29 -5.93
C ALA A 103 13.62 -21.25 -4.80
N GLU A 104 12.96 -20.13 -4.98
CA GLU A 104 12.81 -19.07 -3.97
C GLU A 104 11.33 -18.74 -3.78
N ASP A 105 10.83 -18.97 -2.58
CA ASP A 105 9.50 -18.57 -2.14
C ASP A 105 9.63 -17.34 -1.23
N ALA A 106 9.22 -16.18 -1.74
CA ALA A 106 9.26 -14.91 -1.03
C ALA A 106 7.88 -14.54 -0.50
N THR A 107 7.81 -14.19 0.79
CA THR A 107 6.65 -13.60 1.44
C THR A 107 7.05 -12.23 2.01
N SER A 108 6.48 -11.17 1.46
CA SER A 108 6.66 -9.80 1.93
C SER A 108 5.40 -9.33 2.66
N VAL A 109 5.54 -8.87 3.90
CA VAL A 109 4.47 -8.19 4.64
C VAL A 109 4.74 -6.70 4.57
N VAL A 110 3.83 -5.97 3.94
CA VAL A 110 3.85 -4.51 3.88
C VAL A 110 2.95 -3.96 4.98
N SER A 111 3.44 -2.95 5.67
CA SER A 111 2.79 -2.32 6.82
C SER A 111 2.93 -0.81 6.71
N GLU A 112 1.82 -0.10 6.60
CA GLU A 112 1.79 1.35 6.48
C GLU A 112 0.78 1.96 7.45
N ILE A 113 1.13 3.09 8.07
CA ILE A 113 0.21 3.90 8.85
C ILE A 113 -0.06 5.22 8.13
N TRP A 114 -1.33 5.59 8.05
CA TRP A 114 -1.80 6.78 7.36
C TRP A 114 -2.69 7.65 8.25
N GLU A 115 -2.52 8.97 8.10
CA GLU A 115 -3.48 9.98 8.52
C GLU A 115 -4.35 10.32 7.30
N VAL A 116 -5.59 9.81 7.30
CA VAL A 116 -6.50 9.92 6.14
C VAL A 116 -6.88 11.36 5.81
N PRO A 117 -7.27 12.23 6.77
CA PRO A 117 -7.70 13.60 6.45
C PRO A 117 -6.66 14.43 5.70
N THR A 118 -5.38 14.19 5.97
CA THR A 118 -4.25 14.91 5.35
C THR A 118 -3.56 14.09 4.27
N LYS A 119 -4.04 12.88 4.00
CA LYS A 119 -3.43 11.91 3.07
C LYS A 119 -1.93 11.74 3.32
N THR A 120 -1.54 11.74 4.59
CA THR A 120 -0.13 11.71 4.98
C THR A 120 0.26 10.30 5.39
N GLN A 121 1.28 9.74 4.73
CA GLN A 121 1.91 8.52 5.17
C GLN A 121 2.80 8.83 6.38
N VAL A 122 2.47 8.25 7.53
CA VAL A 122 3.18 8.48 8.79
C VAL A 122 4.41 7.58 8.88
N ILE A 123 4.26 6.31 8.51
CA ILE A 123 5.36 5.34 8.42
C ILE A 123 5.01 4.23 7.43
N ALA A 124 6.05 3.67 6.81
CA ALA A 124 5.99 2.48 5.97
C ALA A 124 7.09 1.50 6.39
N ASN A 125 6.79 0.22 6.37
CA ASN A 125 7.75 -0.84 6.60
C ASN A 125 7.39 -2.06 5.76
N THR A 126 8.41 -2.70 5.20
CA THR A 126 8.27 -3.97 4.49
C THR A 126 9.22 -4.98 5.09
N GLN A 127 8.68 -6.11 5.52
CA GLN A 127 9.45 -7.27 5.96
C GLN A 127 9.36 -8.34 4.88
N THR A 128 10.48 -8.91 4.45
CA THR A 128 10.48 -10.02 3.49
C THR A 128 11.14 -11.25 4.10
N THR A 129 10.48 -12.39 4.02
CA THR A 129 11.06 -13.70 4.29
C THR A 129 11.13 -14.48 2.98
N THR A 130 12.32 -14.95 2.64
CA THR A 130 12.55 -15.79 1.45
C THR A 130 13.05 -17.14 1.90
N HIS A 131 12.28 -18.18 1.58
CA HIS A 131 12.68 -19.56 1.68
C HIS A 131 13.38 -19.96 0.38
N ILE A 132 14.61 -20.46 0.49
CA ILE A 132 15.47 -20.76 -0.66
C ILE A 132 15.87 -22.23 -0.60
N VAL A 133 15.57 -22.96 -1.66
CA VAL A 133 16.02 -24.34 -1.90
C VAL A 133 16.92 -24.34 -3.12
N GLU A 134 18.16 -24.78 -2.98
CA GLU A 134 19.20 -24.70 -4.02
C GLU A 134 19.88 -26.06 -4.20
N LYS A 135 19.97 -26.51 -5.45
CA LYS A 135 20.76 -27.67 -5.85
C LYS A 135 22.20 -27.21 -6.11
N VAL A 136 23.11 -27.63 -5.25
CA VAL A 136 24.54 -27.29 -5.35
C VAL A 136 25.29 -28.53 -5.83
N PHE A 137 26.05 -28.40 -6.92
CA PHE A 137 26.90 -29.48 -7.40
C PHE A 137 28.21 -29.53 -6.61
N LEU A 138 28.61 -30.72 -6.22
CA LEU A 138 29.81 -30.95 -5.41
C LEU A 138 31.08 -31.05 -6.27
N ASP A 139 30.92 -31.25 -7.57
CA ASP A 139 32.01 -31.35 -8.54
C ASP A 139 31.70 -30.55 -9.82
N LYS A 140 32.77 -30.21 -10.56
CA LYS A 140 32.68 -29.40 -11.79
C LYS A 140 31.95 -30.12 -12.94
N LEU A 141 31.96 -31.45 -12.94
CA LEU A 141 31.29 -32.28 -13.94
C LEU A 141 29.80 -32.49 -13.64
N LYS A 142 29.32 -32.00 -12.48
CA LYS A 142 27.94 -32.09 -12.01
C LYS A 142 27.46 -33.53 -11.79
N ASN A 143 28.38 -34.44 -11.44
CA ASN A 143 28.07 -35.85 -11.22
C ASN A 143 27.43 -36.11 -9.85
N ALA A 144 27.75 -35.28 -8.86
CA ALA A 144 27.16 -35.29 -7.54
C ALA A 144 26.56 -33.92 -7.19
N SER A 145 25.43 -33.93 -6.49
CA SER A 145 24.77 -32.72 -6.00
C SER A 145 24.13 -32.95 -4.65
N GLU A 146 24.02 -31.87 -3.89
CA GLU A 146 23.23 -31.81 -2.66
C GLU A 146 22.15 -30.74 -2.77
N THR A 147 21.14 -30.85 -1.90
CA THR A 147 20.11 -29.82 -1.75
C THR A 147 20.42 -29.01 -0.50
N GLN A 148 20.61 -27.71 -0.67
CA GLN A 148 20.78 -26.77 0.43
C GLN A 148 19.51 -25.96 0.62
N GLU A 149 19.10 -25.79 1.87
CA GLU A 149 17.93 -25.02 2.25
C GLU A 149 18.32 -23.90 3.21
N ARG A 150 17.83 -22.68 2.96
CA ARG A 150 18.06 -21.54 3.85
C ARG A 150 16.89 -20.57 3.86
N ASN A 151 16.74 -19.87 4.98
CA ASN A 151 15.78 -18.78 5.14
C ASN A 151 16.48 -17.44 5.25
N ARG A 152 16.19 -16.54 4.32
CA ARG A 152 16.63 -15.14 4.37
C ARG A 152 15.49 -14.29 4.92
N ARG A 153 15.80 -13.38 5.85
CA ARG A 153 14.83 -12.40 6.37
C ARG A 153 15.43 -11.01 6.21
N GLU A 154 14.64 -10.11 5.66
CA GLU A 154 15.01 -8.72 5.35
C GLU A 154 13.96 -7.77 5.93
N GLY A 155 14.39 -6.57 6.28
CA GLY A 155 13.55 -5.58 6.93
C GLY A 155 13.30 -5.89 8.42
N SER A 156 12.32 -5.19 8.99
CA SER A 156 11.90 -5.37 10.38
C SER A 156 10.46 -5.87 10.42
N GLU A 157 10.15 -6.79 11.30
CA GLU A 157 8.78 -7.14 11.64
C GLU A 157 8.10 -5.96 12.31
N PHE A 158 6.94 -5.59 11.79
CA PHE A 158 6.15 -4.46 12.27
C PHE A 158 5.06 -4.96 13.21
N LYS A 159 4.99 -4.38 14.42
CA LYS A 159 3.90 -4.65 15.36
C LYS A 159 3.32 -3.35 15.88
N LEU A 160 2.03 -3.13 15.61
CA LEU A 160 1.25 -2.06 16.22
C LEU A 160 0.84 -2.49 17.65
N LEU A 161 1.11 -1.64 18.63
CA LEU A 161 0.70 -1.84 20.01
C LEU A 161 -0.66 -1.18 20.27
N PRO A 162 -1.45 -1.67 21.25
CA PRO A 162 -2.78 -1.13 21.56
C PRO A 162 -2.79 0.36 21.93
N ASN A 163 -1.67 0.88 22.45
CA ASN A 163 -1.52 2.30 22.81
C ASN A 163 -1.13 3.19 21.60
N GLY A 164 -1.01 2.62 20.40
CA GLY A 164 -0.62 3.33 19.18
C GLY A 164 0.90 3.46 18.98
N ASP A 165 1.74 2.94 19.88
CA ASP A 165 3.17 2.78 19.64
C ASP A 165 3.42 1.66 18.63
N ILE A 166 4.62 1.64 18.03
CA ILE A 166 5.03 0.58 17.11
C ILE A 166 6.33 -0.06 17.60
N LEU A 167 6.47 -1.36 17.32
CA LEU A 167 7.71 -2.10 17.46
C LEU A 167 8.19 -2.53 16.07
N LEU A 168 9.45 -2.26 15.79
CA LEU A 168 10.18 -2.74 14.63
C LEU A 168 11.25 -3.71 15.11
N LYS A 169 11.12 -4.99 14.76
CA LYS A 169 12.01 -6.05 15.22
C LYS A 169 12.72 -6.74 14.07
N ASN A 170 14.04 -6.81 14.11
CA ASN A 170 14.81 -7.69 13.24
C ASN A 170 15.59 -8.71 14.08
N LYS A 171 16.47 -9.50 13.44
CA LYS A 171 17.22 -10.56 14.14
C LYS A 171 18.12 -10.04 15.26
N SER A 172 18.59 -8.79 15.17
CA SER A 172 19.64 -8.25 16.04
C SER A 172 19.19 -7.04 16.86
N GLN A 173 18.07 -6.43 16.51
CA GLN A 173 17.62 -5.16 17.07
C GLN A 173 16.10 -5.14 17.21
N GLU A 174 15.65 -4.47 18.27
CA GLU A 174 14.25 -4.12 18.48
C GLU A 174 14.15 -2.63 18.76
N SER A 175 13.35 -1.92 17.98
CA SER A 175 13.15 -0.48 18.10
C SER A 175 11.69 -0.18 18.40
N LYS A 176 11.45 0.40 19.57
CA LYS A 176 10.15 0.97 19.92
C LYS A 176 10.07 2.41 19.44
N GLN A 177 9.00 2.75 18.74
CA GLN A 177 8.74 4.12 18.31
C GLN A 177 7.36 4.59 18.78
N THR A 178 7.29 5.87 19.12
CA THR A 178 6.08 6.53 19.61
C THR A 178 5.68 7.64 18.65
N TYR A 179 4.39 7.76 18.39
CA TYR A 179 3.86 8.81 17.54
C TYR A 179 4.02 10.18 18.20
N ASP A 180 4.49 11.16 17.45
CA ASP A 180 4.51 12.57 17.82
C ASP A 180 3.49 13.35 16.97
N PRO A 181 2.39 13.84 17.57
CA PRO A 181 1.34 14.56 16.84
C PRO A 181 1.80 15.92 16.32
N VAL A 182 2.87 16.50 16.89
CA VAL A 182 3.40 17.80 16.44
C VAL A 182 4.15 17.64 15.12
N THR A 183 4.99 16.61 15.02
CA THR A 183 5.80 16.35 13.82
C THR A 183 5.13 15.39 12.84
N LYS A 184 4.02 14.76 13.24
CA LYS A 184 3.27 13.73 12.49
C LYS A 184 4.13 12.55 12.08
N LYS A 185 5.03 12.12 12.98
CA LYS A 185 6.00 11.06 12.73
C LYS A 185 6.13 10.14 13.93
N TYR A 186 6.51 8.89 13.66
CA TYR A 186 7.01 8.01 14.70
C TYR A 186 8.46 8.36 15.01
N ILE A 187 8.77 8.54 16.30
CA ILE A 187 10.12 8.82 16.80
C ILE A 187 10.55 7.71 17.75
N ALA A 188 11.84 7.37 17.76
CA ALA A 188 12.37 6.39 18.70
C ALA A 188 12.02 6.77 20.15
N ALA A 189 11.54 5.80 20.93
CA ALA A 189 11.22 6.00 22.33
C ALA A 189 12.50 6.43 23.07
N GLY A 190 12.53 7.69 23.55
CA GLY A 190 13.72 8.30 24.18
C GLY A 190 14.44 9.37 23.35
N ALA A 191 13.97 9.71 22.14
CA ALA A 191 14.52 10.85 21.41
C ALA A 191 14.26 12.17 22.19
N PRO A 192 15.27 13.00 22.48
CA PRO A 192 15.07 14.25 23.19
C PRO A 192 14.17 15.17 22.38
N ALA A 193 13.08 15.63 22.98
CA ALA A 193 12.19 16.62 22.37
C ALA A 193 13.03 17.82 21.90
N LYS A 194 12.96 18.15 20.60
CA LYS A 194 13.63 19.34 20.07
C LYS A 194 13.10 20.55 20.83
N LYS A 195 13.93 21.12 21.73
CA LYS A 195 13.63 22.38 22.40
C LYS A 195 13.38 23.43 21.32
N LYS A 196 12.18 24.03 21.31
CA LYS A 196 11.88 25.20 20.48
C LYS A 196 12.92 26.27 20.80
N LYS A 197 13.70 26.70 19.80
CA LYS A 197 14.49 27.93 19.92
C LYS A 197 13.48 29.07 20.04
N LYS A 198 13.52 29.79 21.16
CA LYS A 198 12.86 31.09 21.33
C LYS A 198 13.59 32.12 20.47
#